data_AF-E2BEL0-F1
#
_entry.id   AF-E2BEL0-F1
#
_cell.length_a   1.000
_cell.length_b   1.000
_cell.length_c   1.000
_cell.angle_alpha   90.00
_cell.angle_beta   90.00
_cell.angle_gamma   90.00
#
_symmetry.space_group_name_H-M   'P 1'
#
loop_
_entity.id
_entity.type
_entity.pdbx_description
1 polymer ?
#
loop_
_entity_poly.entity_id
_entity_poly.type
_entity_poly.pdbx_seq_one_letter_code
_entity_poly.pdbx_strand_id
1 'polypeptide(L)' 'KKKRMRVRKWIGRRLTHGASNNLFKELALEDSSAYRKVLRLTCEKFEELLKKVYPLI' A
#
# COMPACT_ATOMS: atom_id res chain seq x y z
N LYS A 1 -21.49 8.69 -21.61
CA LYS A 1 -21.52 9.34 -20.26
C LYS A 1 -20.39 8.76 -19.39
N LYS A 2 -19.33 9.53 -19.08
CA LYS A 2 -18.25 9.07 -18.19
C LYS A 2 -18.77 9.09 -16.74
N LYS A 3 -19.03 7.92 -16.15
CA LYS A 3 -19.38 7.83 -14.72
C LYS A 3 -18.19 8.41 -13.94
N ARG A 4 -18.44 9.48 -13.17
CA ARG A 4 -17.42 10.07 -12.27
C ARG A 4 -17.12 9.03 -11.19
N MET A 5 -16.11 8.19 -11.42
CA MET A 5 -15.65 7.26 -10.40
C MET A 5 -15.06 8.07 -9.24
N ARG A 6 -15.70 7.98 -8.07
CA ARG A 6 -15.21 8.55 -6.81
C ARG A 6 -14.10 7.66 -6.22
N VAL A 7 -13.20 7.20 -7.09
CA VAL A 7 -12.05 6.39 -6.71
C VAL A 7 -10.89 7.31 -6.39
N ARG A 8 -10.04 6.92 -5.43
CA ARG A 8 -8.83 7.68 -5.11
C ARG A 8 -7.97 7.80 -6.38
N LYS A 9 -7.40 8.97 -6.65
CA LYS A 9 -6.71 9.29 -7.91
C LYS A 9 -5.65 8.24 -8.28
N TRP A 10 -4.95 7.70 -7.27
CA TRP A 10 -3.93 6.67 -7.44
C TRP A 10 -4.47 5.33 -7.98
N ILE A 11 -5.73 4.98 -7.68
CA ILE A 11 -6.37 3.75 -8.16
C ILE A 11 -6.50 3.77 -9.69
N GLY A 12 -6.76 4.94 -10.29
CA GLY A 12 -6.86 5.11 -11.73
C GLY A 12 -5.52 4.96 -12.47
N ARG A 13 -4.40 5.14 -11.78
CA ARG A 13 -3.04 5.00 -12.35
C ARG A 13 -2.55 3.54 -12.38
N ARG A 14 -3.28 2.60 -11.78
CA ARG A 14 -2.88 1.19 -11.75
C ARG A 14 -2.81 0.51 -13.12
N LEU A 15 -3.62 0.98 -14.09
CA LEU A 15 -3.60 0.42 -15.44
C LEU A 15 -2.38 0.85 -16.25
N THR A 16 -1.74 1.98 -15.90
CA THR A 16 -0.69 2.58 -16.75
C THR A 16 0.72 2.10 -16.42
N HIS A 17 0.98 1.57 -15.22
CA HIS A 17 2.34 1.24 -14.78
C HIS A 17 2.65 -0.27 -14.64
N GLY A 18 1.78 -1.15 -15.13
CA GLY A 18 2.00 -2.60 -15.00
C GLY A 18 1.93 -3.08 -13.54
N ALA A 19 1.66 -4.36 -13.35
CA ALA A 19 1.21 -4.90 -12.07
C ALA A 19 2.25 -4.74 -10.93
N SER A 20 1.75 -4.19 -9.82
CA SER A 20 2.07 -4.52 -8.42
C SER A 20 3.42 -4.19 -7.78
N ASN A 21 4.53 -3.99 -8.50
CA ASN A 21 5.83 -3.82 -7.81
C ASN A 21 5.94 -2.51 -7.00
N ASN A 22 5.28 -1.44 -7.43
CA ASN A 22 5.30 -0.15 -6.73
C ASN A 22 4.04 0.12 -5.90
N LEU A 23 3.04 -0.77 -5.93
CA LEU A 23 1.76 -0.56 -5.25
C LEU A 23 1.93 -0.31 -3.75
N PHE A 24 2.80 -1.08 -3.10
CA PHE A 24 3.10 -0.91 -1.68
C PHE A 24 3.82 0.41 -1.37
N LYS A 25 4.75 0.84 -2.24
CA LYS A 25 5.45 2.12 -2.10
C LYS A 25 4.50 3.30 -2.28
N GLU A 26 3.64 3.25 -3.30
CA GLU A 26 2.60 4.25 -3.56
C GLU A 26 1.58 4.32 -2.44
N LEU A 27 1.14 3.16 -1.92
CA LEU A 27 0.23 3.09 -0.78
C LEU A 27 0.86 3.65 0.49
N ALA A 28 2.13 3.34 0.77
CA ALA A 28 2.83 3.86 1.94
C ALA A 28 2.93 5.40 1.91
N LEU A 29 3.13 6.00 0.72
CA LEU A 29 3.26 7.44 0.52
C LEU A 29 1.91 8.18 0.47
N GLU A 30 0.92 7.64 -0.24
CA GLU A 30 -0.34 8.33 -0.52
C GLU A 30 -1.51 7.91 0.39
N ASP A 31 -1.45 6.71 1.00
CA ASP A 31 -2.58 6.11 1.72
C ASP A 31 -2.17 5.07 2.77
N SER A 32 -1.58 5.54 3.87
CA SER A 32 -1.10 4.69 4.98
C SER A 32 -2.19 3.78 5.58
N SER A 33 -3.47 4.21 5.53
CA SER A 33 -4.61 3.39 5.97
C SER A 33 -4.86 2.21 5.04
N ALA A 34 -4.89 2.44 3.72
CA ALA A 34 -5.03 1.36 2.75
C ALA A 34 -3.78 0.45 2.73
N TYR A 35 -2.58 1.02 2.89
CA TYR A 35 -1.34 0.25 3.04
C TYR A 35 -1.44 -0.76 4.19
N ARG A 36 -1.83 -0.31 5.38
CA ARG A 36 -2.04 -1.18 6.56
C ARG A 36 -3.14 -2.22 6.33
N LYS A 37 -4.24 -1.85 5.66
CA LYS A 37 -5.33 -2.78 5.33
C LYS A 37 -4.91 -3.86 4.33
N VAL A 38 -4.12 -3.53 3.32
CA VAL A 38 -3.60 -4.51 2.35
C VAL A 38 -2.65 -5.49 3.04
N LEU A 39 -1.81 -4.98 3.94
CA LEU A 39 -0.90 -5.82 4.72
C LEU A 39 -1.65 -6.73 5.70
N ARG A 40 -2.92 -6.42 6.07
CA ARG A 40 -3.73 -7.12 7.11
C ARG A 40 -2.88 -7.48 8.34
N LEU A 41 -1.92 -6.62 8.64
CA LEU A 41 -0.90 -6.87 9.65
C LEU A 41 -1.47 -6.40 10.97
N THR A 42 -1.61 -7.33 11.92
CA THR A 42 -1.83 -6.96 13.31
C THR A 42 -0.60 -6.22 13.83
N CYS A 43 -0.76 -5.37 14.84
CA CYS A 43 0.39 -4.69 15.47
C CYS A 43 1.45 -5.70 15.92
N GLU A 44 1.03 -6.86 16.44
CA GLU A 44 1.93 -7.94 16.87
C GLU A 44 2.80 -8.45 15.71
N LYS A 45 2.19 -8.67 14.54
CA LYS A 45 2.91 -9.13 13.36
C LYS A 45 3.86 -8.05 12.82
N PHE A 46 3.53 -6.77 13.02
CA PHE A 46 4.38 -5.67 12.60
C PHE A 46 5.62 -5.58 13.49
N GLU A 47 5.45 -5.63 14.81
CA GLU A 47 6.56 -5.67 15.77
C GLU A 47 7.45 -6.89 15.57
N GLU A 48 6.88 -8.06 15.23
CA GLU A 48 7.65 -9.26 14.90
C GLU A 48 8.55 -9.04 13.67
N LEU A 49 8.00 -8.46 12.61
CA LEU A 49 8.76 -8.14 11.39
C LEU A 49 9.79 -7.04 11.65
N LEU A 50 9.43 -6.03 12.45
CA LEU A 50 10.33 -4.94 12.80
C LEU A 50 11.55 -5.45 13.56
N LYS A 51 11.38 -6.35 14.54
CA LYS A 51 12.48 -7.00 15.26
C LYS A 51 13.41 -7.81 14.34
N LYS A 52 12.90 -8.37 13.24
CA LYS A 52 13.69 -9.12 12.26
C LYS A 52 14.45 -8.22 11.29
N VAL A 53 13.91 -7.04 10.98
CA VAL A 53 14.51 -6.07 10.06
C VAL A 53 15.46 -5.11 10.79
N TYR A 54 15.21 -4.80 12.07
CA TYR A 54 16.03 -3.90 12.89
C TYR A 54 17.53 -4.22 12.88
N PRO A 55 17.99 -5.49 12.90
CA PRO A 55 19.42 -5.81 12.82
C PRO A 55 20.06 -5.54 11.45
N LEU A 56 19.26 -5.24 10.42
CA LEU A 56 19.70 -5.03 9.03
C LEU A 56 19.60 -3.56 8.60
N ILE A 57 19.10 -2.68 9.48
CA ILE A 57 18.99 -1.22 9.27
C ILE A 57 20.14 -0.52 9.96
#